data_AF-A0A950FDN9-F1
#
_entry.id   AF-A0A950FDN9-F1
#
_cell.length_a   1.000
_cell.length_b   1.000
_cell.length_c   1.000
_cell.angle_alpha   90.00
_cell.angle_beta   90.00
_cell.angle_gamma   90.00
#
_symmetry.space_group_name_H-M   'P 1'
#
loop_
_entity.id
_entity.type
_entity.pdbx_description
1 polymer ?
#
loop_
_entity_poly.entity_id
_entity_poly.type
_entity_poly.pdbx_seq_one_letter_code
_entity_poly.pdbx_strand_id
1 'polypeptide(L)'
;PYLSREAAQYLVEQGILHLVVDLPSIDRSHDAGRLTAHRVFFGLPPGSAELGAATRAGATITELAFVPDSAPDGAYLLALQLPALGGDAVPSRPLLYSLAAARS
;
A
#
# COMPACT_ATOMS: atom_id res chain seq x y z
N PRO A 1 -0.70 -14.19 5.86
CA PRO A 1 0.29 -13.88 4.79
C PRO A 1 1.01 -12.57 5.12
N TYR A 2 2.20 -12.33 4.56
CA TYR A 2 2.91 -11.05 4.66
C TYR A 2 3.90 -10.96 3.49
N LEU A 3 4.39 -9.76 3.16
CA LEU A 3 5.35 -9.58 2.06
C LEU A 3 6.77 -9.93 2.51
N SER A 4 7.50 -10.67 1.68
CA SER A 4 8.95 -10.76 1.84
C SER A 4 9.62 -9.43 1.51
N ARG A 5 10.87 -9.26 1.93
CA ARG A 5 11.67 -8.07 1.60
C ARG A 5 11.79 -7.90 0.09
N GLU A 6 12.01 -9.00 -0.62
CA GLU A 6 12.19 -9.06 -2.07
C GLU A 6 10.88 -8.68 -2.79
N ALA A 7 9.74 -9.14 -2.28
CA ALA A 7 8.43 -8.75 -2.83
C ALA A 7 8.17 -7.24 -2.67
N ALA A 8 8.46 -6.68 -1.49
CA ALA A 8 8.35 -5.24 -1.27
C ALA A 8 9.29 -4.43 -2.19
N GLN A 9 10.52 -4.90 -2.39
CA GLN A 9 11.48 -4.28 -3.32
C GLN A 9 10.97 -4.32 -4.76
N TYR A 10 10.46 -5.47 -5.20
CA TYR A 10 9.90 -5.63 -6.53
C TYR A 10 8.75 -4.65 -6.80
N LEU A 11 7.81 -4.49 -5.85
CA LEU A 11 6.71 -3.53 -5.98
C LEU A 11 7.22 -2.08 -6.13
N VAL A 12 8.26 -1.72 -5.38
CA VAL A 12 8.91 -0.41 -5.48
C VAL A 12 9.55 -0.21 -6.85
N GLU A 13 10.26 -1.22 -7.36
CA GLU A 13 10.92 -1.21 -8.67
C GLU A 13 9.92 -1.12 -9.83
N GLN A 14 8.73 -1.72 -9.70
CA GLN A 14 7.63 -1.58 -10.66
C GLN A 14 6.96 -0.19 -10.61
N GLY A 15 7.38 0.70 -9.72
CA GLY A 15 6.83 2.05 -9.61
C GLY A 15 5.46 2.11 -8.93
N ILE A 16 5.06 1.07 -8.18
CA ILE A 16 3.77 1.06 -7.46
C ILE A 16 3.75 2.15 -6.39
N LEU A 17 2.83 3.11 -6.53
CA LEU A 17 2.69 4.22 -5.58
C LEU A 17 1.67 3.91 -4.47
N HIS A 18 0.57 3.27 -4.81
CA HIS A 18 -0.52 2.95 -3.88
C HIS A 18 -0.72 1.44 -3.83
N LEU A 19 -0.44 0.84 -2.69
CA LEU A 19 -0.65 -0.58 -2.43
C LEU A 19 -1.92 -0.75 -1.60
N VAL A 20 -2.85 -1.60 -2.07
CA VAL A 20 -4.09 -1.92 -1.35
C VAL A 20 -4.12 -3.43 -1.14
N VAL A 21 -4.23 -3.86 0.11
CA VAL A 21 -4.22 -5.28 0.50
C VAL A 21 -5.33 -5.59 1.49
N ASP A 22 -5.87 -6.81 1.41
CA ASP A 22 -6.86 -7.36 2.33
C ASP A 22 -6.25 -7.97 3.60
N LEU A 23 -4.93 -7.85 3.74
CA LEU A 23 -4.18 -8.33 4.89
C LEU A 23 -4.27 -7.35 6.06
N PRO A 24 -4.21 -7.84 7.31
CA PRO A 24 -4.12 -6.98 8.48
C PRO A 24 -2.80 -6.23 8.55
N SER A 25 -1.74 -6.77 7.93
CA SER A 25 -0.52 -6.03 7.68
C SER A 25 0.27 -6.62 6.51
N ILE A 26 1.08 -5.80 5.83
CA ILE A 26 2.10 -6.28 4.88
C ILE A 26 3.33 -6.86 5.58
N ASP A 27 3.51 -6.64 6.88
CA ASP A 27 4.60 -7.19 7.69
C ASP A 27 4.17 -8.40 8.52
N ARG A 28 5.15 -9.16 8.99
CA ARG A 28 4.91 -10.33 9.85
C ARG A 28 4.46 -9.85 11.23
N SER A 29 3.40 -10.44 11.78
CA SER A 29 2.82 -10.06 13.09
C SER A 29 3.79 -10.12 14.28
N HIS A 30 4.76 -11.04 14.23
CA HIS A 30 5.80 -11.19 15.26
C HIS A 30 7.18 -10.92 14.63
N ASP A 31 7.39 -9.70 14.15
CA ASP A 31 8.66 -9.28 13.55
C ASP A 31 9.57 -8.51 14.50
N ALA A 32 9.19 -8.39 15.78
CA ALA A 32 9.85 -7.57 16.80
C ALA A 32 9.92 -6.07 16.46
N GLY A 33 8.95 -5.55 15.71
CA GLY A 33 8.84 -4.14 15.35
C GLY A 33 9.81 -3.72 14.24
N ARG A 34 10.27 -4.65 13.40
CA ARG A 34 11.22 -4.35 12.32
C ARG A 34 10.58 -3.62 11.15
N LEU A 35 9.29 -3.85 10.89
CA LEU A 35 8.50 -3.23 9.82
C LEU A 35 9.21 -3.31 8.47
N THR A 36 9.74 -4.49 8.14
CA THR A 36 10.68 -4.64 7.01
C THR A 36 10.04 -4.26 5.69
N ALA A 37 8.81 -4.73 5.43
CA ALA A 37 8.10 -4.45 4.20
C ALA A 37 7.68 -2.97 4.12
N HIS A 38 7.16 -2.40 5.21
CA HIS A 38 6.83 -0.96 5.27
C HIS A 38 8.04 -0.07 5.02
N ARG A 39 9.17 -0.36 5.68
CA ARG A 39 10.41 0.42 5.54
C ARG A 39 10.93 0.39 4.11
N VAL A 40 10.89 -0.77 3.46
CA VAL A 40 11.25 -0.92 2.05
C VAL A 40 10.28 -0.13 1.17
N PHE A 41 8.97 -0.31 1.37
CA PHE A 41 7.94 0.28 0.51
C PHE A 41 7.92 1.82 0.57
N PHE A 42 8.11 2.41 1.75
CA PHE A 42 8.22 3.87 1.92
C PHE A 42 9.64 4.41 1.66
N GLY A 43 10.63 3.53 1.51
CA GLY A 43 12.02 3.93 1.32
C GLY A 43 12.59 4.65 2.55
N LEU A 44 12.34 4.12 3.75
CA LEU A 44 12.94 4.63 4.99
C LEU A 44 14.43 4.24 5.07
N PRO A 45 15.33 5.20 5.35
CA PRO A 45 16.75 4.90 5.54
C PRO A 45 16.98 3.88 6.67
N PRO A 46 18.02 3.03 6.59
CA PRO A 46 18.39 2.13 7.68
C PRO A 46 18.56 2.87 9.01
N GLY A 47 17.98 2.35 10.09
CA GLY A 47 18.06 2.95 11.43
C GLY A 47 17.18 4.18 11.67
N SER A 48 16.54 4.77 10.65
CA SER A 48 15.64 5.90 10.85
C SER A 48 14.31 5.48 11.51
N ALA A 49 13.89 6.19 12.55
CA ALA A 49 12.53 6.16 13.09
C ALA A 49 11.68 7.36 12.63
N GLU A 50 12.32 8.32 11.95
CA GLU A 50 11.66 9.53 11.46
C GLU A 50 10.87 9.23 10.19
N LEU A 51 9.54 9.30 10.26
CA LEU A 51 8.67 9.09 9.10
C LEU A 51 8.94 10.10 7.98
N GLY A 52 9.33 11.33 8.33
CA GLY A 52 9.72 12.37 7.37
C GLY A 52 10.98 12.06 6.56
N ALA A 53 11.77 11.05 6.97
CA ALA A 53 12.92 10.58 6.19
C ALA A 53 12.54 9.62 5.06
N ALA A 54 11.26 9.25 4.93
CA ALA A 54 10.77 8.43 3.83
C ALA A 54 11.06 9.10 2.48
N THR A 55 11.68 8.35 1.58
CA THR A 55 12.09 8.87 0.25
C THR A 55 10.98 8.78 -0.79
N ARG A 56 9.92 8.02 -0.52
CA ARG A 56 8.79 7.82 -1.43
C ARG A 56 7.58 8.64 -0.98
N ALA A 57 7.73 9.95 -1.08
CA ALA A 57 6.65 10.89 -0.77
C ALA A 57 5.41 10.61 -1.65
N GLY A 58 4.23 10.57 -1.02
CA GLY A 58 2.96 10.28 -1.70
C GLY A 58 2.66 8.78 -1.88
N ALA A 59 3.58 7.87 -1.55
CA ALA A 59 3.28 6.46 -1.50
C ALA A 59 2.28 6.16 -0.37
N THR A 60 1.38 5.20 -0.59
CA THR A 60 0.42 4.78 0.43
C THR A 60 0.30 3.26 0.49
N ILE A 61 0.01 2.75 1.69
CA ILE A 61 -0.43 1.38 1.92
C ILE A 61 -1.82 1.47 2.55
N THR A 62 -2.80 0.77 1.98
CA THR A 62 -4.11 0.53 2.59
C THR A 62 -4.16 -0.94 2.98
N GLU A 63 -4.25 -1.21 4.27
CA GLU A 63 -4.39 -2.54 4.85
C GLU A 63 -5.87 -2.78 5.22
N LEU A 64 -6.24 -4.04 5.50
CA LEU A 64 -7.61 -4.44 5.85
C LEU A 64 -8.66 -4.05 4.80
N ALA A 65 -8.25 -3.94 3.53
CA ALA A 65 -9.18 -3.66 2.45
C ALA A 65 -10.13 -4.86 2.24
N PHE A 66 -11.42 -4.59 2.04
CA PHE A 66 -12.35 -5.62 1.59
C PHE A 66 -12.45 -5.58 0.06
N VAL A 67 -12.04 -6.67 -0.60
CA VAL A 67 -12.23 -6.88 -2.03
C VAL A 67 -13.16 -8.08 -2.19
N PRO A 68 -14.33 -7.93 -2.83
CA PRO A 68 -15.27 -9.04 -2.96
C PRO A 68 -14.73 -10.11 -3.93
N ASP A 69 -14.89 -11.39 -3.59
CA ASP A 69 -14.44 -12.52 -4.42
C ASP A 69 -15.05 -12.53 -5.84
N SER A 70 -16.19 -11.86 -6.03
CA SER A 70 -16.85 -11.71 -7.33
C SER A 70 -16.21 -10.65 -8.22
N ALA A 71 -15.26 -9.85 -7.72
CA ALA A 71 -14.54 -8.87 -8.54
C ALA A 71 -13.58 -9.61 -9.49
N PRO A 72 -13.71 -9.43 -10.81
CA PRO A 72 -12.80 -10.06 -11.75
C PRO A 72 -11.41 -9.42 -11.69
N ASP A 73 -10.37 -10.22 -11.93
CA ASP A 73 -9.02 -9.71 -12.13
C ASP A 73 -8.95 -8.77 -13.33
N GLY A 74 -8.16 -7.70 -13.22
CA GLY A 74 -7.93 -6.78 -14.33
C GLY A 74 -7.59 -5.36 -13.91
N ALA A 75 -7.64 -4.46 -14.89
CA ALA A 75 -7.35 -3.05 -14.68
C ALA A 75 -8.61 -2.30 -14.23
N TYR A 76 -8.44 -1.47 -13.19
CA TYR A 76 -9.44 -0.59 -12.62
C TYR A 76 -8.89 0.81 -12.45
N LEU A 77 -9.78 1.80 -12.45
CA LEU A 77 -9.44 3.11 -11.91
C LEU A 77 -9.63 3.08 -10.39
N LEU A 78 -8.57 3.36 -9.65
CA LEU A 78 -8.59 3.52 -8.19
C LEU A 78 -8.81 4.98 -7.83
N ALA A 79 -9.88 5.28 -7.10
CA ALA A 79 -10.01 6.53 -6.36
C ALA A 79 -9.73 6.25 -4.87
N LEU A 80 -8.66 6.86 -4.34
CA LEU A 80 -8.30 6.76 -2.94
C LEU A 80 -8.73 8.03 -2.21
N GLN A 81 -9.70 7.91 -1.30
CA GLN A 81 -10.19 9.03 -0.50
C GLN A 81 -9.61 8.95 0.92
N LEU A 82 -9.04 10.06 1.38
CA LEU A 82 -8.45 10.21 2.71
C LEU A 82 -9.14 11.36 3.44
N PRO A 83 -9.45 11.21 4.74
CA PRO A 83 -9.95 12.31 5.54
C PRO A 83 -8.83 13.30 5.85
N ALA A 84 -9.19 14.56 6.12
CA ALA A 84 -8.26 15.60 6.57
C ALA A 84 -7.93 15.42 8.07
N LEU A 85 -7.38 14.27 8.43
CA LEU A 85 -6.94 13.93 9.77
C LEU A 85 -5.41 13.75 9.77
N GLY A 86 -4.76 14.16 10.85
CA GLY A 86 -3.34 13.91 11.07
C GLY A 86 -3.12 12.67 11.92
N GLY A 87 -2.05 11.94 11.66
CA GLY A 87 -1.68 10.72 12.38
C GLY A 87 -0.58 9.97 11.67
N ASP A 88 -0.15 8.87 12.27
CA ASP A 88 0.70 7.84 11.66
C ASP A 88 -0.06 7.02 10.60
N ALA A 89 -1.37 6.85 10.78
CA ALA A 89 -2.29 6.31 9.79
C ALA A 89 -3.68 6.98 9.87
N VAL A 90 -4.43 6.93 8.77
CA VAL A 90 -5.83 7.39 8.70
C VAL A 90 -6.69 6.32 8.03
N PRO A 91 -8.00 6.22 8.36
CA PRO A 91 -8.89 5.37 7.59
C PRO A 91 -8.97 5.88 6.14
N SER A 92 -8.92 4.97 5.18
CA SER A 92 -9.07 5.28 3.76
C SER A 92 -10.35 4.67 3.19
N ARG A 93 -10.86 5.23 2.09
CA ARG A 93 -11.96 4.66 1.32
C ARG A 93 -11.50 4.41 -0.12
N PRO A 94 -10.91 3.24 -0.41
CA PRO A 94 -10.57 2.86 -1.78
C PRO A 94 -11.85 2.52 -2.56
N LEU A 95 -12.00 3.13 -3.73
CA LEU A 95 -13.11 2.86 -4.66
C LEU A 95 -12.52 2.41 -6.00
N LEU A 96 -12.97 1.27 -6.49
CA LEU A 96 -12.58 0.74 -7.80
C LEU A 96 -13.69 0.97 -8.82
N TYR A 97 -13.33 1.55 -9.95
CA TYR A 97 -14.22 1.73 -11.10
C TYR A 97 -13.73 0.88 -12.26
N SER A 98 -14.63 0.09 -12.84
CA SER A 98 -14.33 -0.69 -14.04
C SER A 98 -14.01 0.26 -15.20
N LEU A 99 -12.97 -0.08 -15.96
CA LEU A 99 -12.63 0.67 -17.16
C LEU A 99 -13.64 0.33 -18.26
N ALA A 100 -14.27 1.34 -18.84
CA ALA A 100 -15.03 1.17 -20.07
C ALA A 100 -14.05 0.97 -21.24
N ALA A 101 -14.40 0.12 -22.20
CA ALA A 101 -13.67 0.05 -23.46
C ALA A 101 -13.64 1.45 -24.10
N ALA A 102 -12.46 1.87 -24.54
CA ALA A 102 -12.34 3.12 -25.29
C ALA A 102 -13.27 3.02 -26.51
N ARG A 103 -14.16 4.01 -26.66
CA ARG A 103 -14.94 4.15 -27.88
C ARG A 103 -13.97 4.60 -28.97
N SER A 104 -13.66 3.69 -29.89
CA SER A 104 -12.94 3.97 -31.14
C SER A 104 -13.77 4.84 -32.08
#